data_AF-A0A6P8HA96-F1
#
_entry.id   AF-A0A6P8HA96-F1
#
_cell.length_a   1.000
_cell.length_b   1.000
_cell.length_c   1.000
_cell.angle_alpha   90.00
_cell.angle_beta   90.00
_cell.angle_gamma   90.00
#
_symmetry.space_group_name_H-M   'P 1'
#
loop_
_entity.id
_entity.type
_entity.pdbx_description
1 polymer ?
#
loop_
_entity_poly.entity_id
_entity_poly.type
_entity_poly.pdbx_seq_one_letter_code
_entity_poly.pdbx_strand_id
1 'polypeptide(L)'
;MEKSLETHVEELMLEHGVIGVLCVDEQGLALTAKGTANPVNAGPISSLTESAKKLYPEIEPQPVICLESDACNLLIKSQDKVTTAIHKVPS
;
A
#
# COMPACT_ATOMS: atom_id res chain seq x y z
N MET A 1 16.01 6.24 -10.76
CA MET A 1 14.67 6.55 -10.20
C MET A 1 14.22 5.46 -9.25
N GLU A 2 14.31 4.17 -9.60
CA GLU A 2 13.95 3.04 -8.69
C GLU A 2 14.74 3.01 -7.39
N LYS A 3 16.05 3.31 -7.43
CA LYS A 3 16.91 3.31 -6.23
C LYS A 3 16.37 4.20 -5.09
N SER A 4 15.72 5.32 -5.44
CA SER A 4 15.11 6.20 -4.43
C SER A 4 13.91 5.51 -3.78
N LEU A 5 13.03 4.88 -4.57
CA LEU A 5 11.86 4.16 -4.04
C LEU A 5 12.29 2.99 -3.14
N GLU A 6 13.29 2.22 -3.56
CA GLU A 6 13.81 1.10 -2.77
C GLU A 6 14.35 1.58 -1.41
N THR A 7 15.13 2.66 -1.37
CA THR A 7 15.62 3.23 -0.11
C THR A 7 14.48 3.62 0.84
N HIS A 8 13.44 4.31 0.34
CA HIS A 8 12.31 4.69 1.19
C HIS A 8 11.53 3.47 1.68
N VAL A 9 11.41 2.42 0.86
CA VAL A 9 10.74 1.18 1.27
C VAL A 9 11.57 0.42 2.31
N GLU A 10 12.90 0.43 2.19
CA GLU A 10 13.79 -0.12 3.22
C GLU A 10 13.65 0.65 4.55
N GLU A 11 13.60 1.98 4.51
CA GLU A 11 13.34 2.81 5.69
C GLU A 11 11.97 2.49 6.32
N LEU A 12 10.91 2.35 5.51
CA LEU A 12 9.58 1.95 6.00
C LEU A 12 9.56 0.56 6.65
N MET A 13 10.38 -0.37 6.16
CA MET A 13 10.50 -1.70 6.76
C MET A 13 11.20 -1.68 8.13
N LEU A 14 11.88 -0.59 8.50
CA LEU A 14 12.48 -0.40 9.83
C LEU A 14 11.49 0.19 10.84
N GLU A 15 10.35 0.71 10.39
CA GLU A 15 9.31 1.27 11.27
C GLU A 15 8.69 0.19 12.16
N HIS A 16 8.40 0.55 13.41
CA HIS A 16 7.94 -0.42 14.39
C HIS A 16 6.60 -1.06 13.97
N GLY A 17 6.60 -2.38 13.93
CA GLY A 17 5.44 -3.19 13.60
C GLY A 17 5.16 -3.32 12.10
N VAL A 18 5.92 -2.67 11.22
CA VAL A 18 5.82 -2.89 9.77
C VAL A 18 6.49 -4.20 9.41
N ILE A 19 5.73 -5.10 8.78
CA ILE A 19 6.20 -6.44 8.40
C ILE A 19 6.08 -6.68 6.90
N GLY A 20 5.60 -5.72 6.13
CA GLY A 20 5.51 -5.80 4.69
C GLY A 20 5.09 -4.49 4.06
N VAL A 21 5.63 -4.23 2.86
CA VAL A 21 5.31 -3.04 2.06
C VAL A 21 5.19 -3.44 0.60
N LEU A 22 4.16 -2.94 -0.07
CA LEU A 22 3.95 -3.10 -1.51
C LEU A 22 3.58 -1.75 -2.12
N CYS A 23 4.31 -1.34 -3.14
CA CYS A 23 3.96 -0.17 -3.95
C CYS A 23 3.48 -0.62 -5.32
N VAL A 24 2.40 0.00 -5.80
CA VAL A 24 1.67 -0.36 -7.01
C VAL A 24 1.50 0.89 -7.86
N ASP A 25 1.65 0.77 -9.18
CA ASP A 25 1.39 1.87 -10.11
C ASP A 25 -0.10 2.05 -10.43
N GLU A 26 -0.42 3.04 -11.27
CA GLU A 26 -1.78 3.33 -11.71
C GLU A 26 -2.39 2.24 -12.61
N GLN A 27 -1.57 1.33 -13.16
CA GLN A 27 -2.03 0.18 -13.95
C GLN A 27 -2.26 -1.08 -13.10
N GLY A 28 -1.97 -1.03 -11.79
CA GLY A 28 -2.11 -2.19 -10.90
C GLY A 28 -0.93 -3.15 -10.95
N LEU A 29 0.23 -2.73 -11.43
CA LEU A 29 1.46 -3.52 -11.43
C LEU A 29 2.31 -3.21 -10.20
N ALA A 30 2.95 -4.24 -9.65
CA ALA A 30 3.84 -4.09 -8.51
C ALA A 30 5.14 -3.38 -8.93
N LEU A 31 5.42 -2.23 -8.32
CA LEU A 31 6.69 -1.52 -8.43
C LEU A 31 7.74 -2.13 -7.49
N THR A 32 7.32 -2.53 -6.28
CA THR A 32 8.20 -3.18 -5.30
C THR A 32 7.37 -3.91 -4.25
N ALA A 33 7.93 -4.98 -3.69
CA ALA A 33 7.35 -5.76 -2.60
C ALA A 33 8.45 -6.19 -1.63
N LYS A 34 8.22 -5.98 -0.32
CA LYS A 34 9.14 -6.40 0.75
C LYS A 34 8.39 -7.06 1.90
N GLY A 35 9.10 -7.90 2.65
CA GLY A 35 8.57 -8.61 3.82
C GLY A 35 7.46 -9.58 3.44
N THR A 36 6.33 -9.46 4.13
CA THR A 36 5.13 -10.31 3.93
C THR A 36 4.28 -9.90 2.73
N ALA A 37 4.58 -8.78 2.07
CA ALA A 37 3.80 -8.32 0.93
C ALA A 37 4.13 -9.11 -0.33
N ASN A 38 3.10 -9.51 -1.09
CA ASN A 38 3.25 -10.31 -2.31
C ASN A 38 2.82 -9.49 -3.54
N PRO A 39 3.66 -9.39 -4.59
CA PRO A 39 3.33 -8.61 -5.80
C PRO A 39 2.06 -9.07 -6.51
N VAL A 40 1.61 -10.32 -6.31
CA VAL A 40 0.34 -10.81 -6.87
C VAL A 40 -0.88 -10.02 -6.39
N ASN A 41 -0.75 -9.33 -5.25
CA ASN A 41 -1.83 -8.55 -4.65
C ASN A 41 -1.95 -7.12 -5.23
N ALA A 42 -1.08 -6.73 -6.17
CA ALA A 42 -1.07 -5.37 -6.74
C ALA A 42 -2.39 -5.01 -7.42
N GLY A 43 -2.94 -5.91 -8.25
CA GLY A 43 -4.23 -5.69 -8.92
C GLY A 43 -5.40 -5.49 -7.95
N PRO A 44 -5.61 -6.40 -6.97
CA PRO A 44 -6.63 -6.23 -5.93
C PRO A 44 -6.48 -4.92 -5.13
N ILE A 45 -5.25 -4.54 -4.76
CA ILE A 45 -4.96 -3.30 -4.01
C ILE A 45 -5.33 -2.05 -4.83
N SER A 46 -5.00 -2.03 -6.11
CA SER A 46 -5.40 -0.94 -7.01
C SER A 46 -6.92 -0.86 -7.14
N SER A 47 -7.58 -2.00 -7.32
CA SER A 47 -9.05 -2.09 -7.45
C SER A 47 -9.79 -1.58 -6.20
N LEU A 48 -9.26 -1.87 -5.00
CA LEU A 48 -9.79 -1.35 -3.74
C LEU A 48 -9.70 0.17 -3.70
N THR A 49 -8.55 0.72 -4.11
CA THR A 49 -8.34 2.17 -4.15
C THR A 49 -9.29 2.84 -5.15
N GLU A 50 -9.40 2.32 -6.37
CA GLU A 50 -10.35 2.84 -7.36
C GLU A 50 -11.80 2.81 -6.86
N SER A 51 -12.17 1.77 -6.12
CA SER A 51 -13.49 1.65 -5.51
C SER A 51 -13.69 2.69 -4.41
N ALA A 52 -12.68 2.95 -3.57
CA ALA A 52 -12.73 4.00 -2.55
C ALA A 52 -12.84 5.40 -3.15
N LYS A 53 -12.14 5.68 -4.27
CA LYS A 53 -12.27 6.96 -5.00
C LYS A 53 -13.70 7.23 -5.46
N LYS A 54 -14.42 6.19 -5.90
CA LYS A 54 -15.82 6.32 -6.32
C LYS A 54 -16.77 6.63 -5.16
N LEU A 55 -16.44 6.19 -3.94
CA LEU A 55 -17.22 6.50 -2.74
C LEU A 55 -17.02 7.94 -2.26
N TYR A 56 -15.80 8.47 -2.44
CA TYR A 56 -15.43 9.80 -1.97
C TYR A 56 -14.78 10.63 -3.09
N PRO A 57 -15.52 10.98 -4.16
CA PRO A 57 -14.95 11.60 -5.36
C PRO A 57 -14.39 13.01 -5.13
N GLU A 58 -14.84 13.70 -4.08
CA GLU A 58 -14.42 15.09 -3.77
C GLU A 58 -13.36 15.19 -2.65
N ILE A 59 -12.92 14.06 -2.08
CA ILE A 59 -11.97 14.08 -0.96
C ILE A 59 -10.54 13.89 -1.49
N GLU A 60 -9.72 14.92 -1.33
CA GLU A 60 -8.28 14.89 -1.58
C GLU A 60 -7.51 15.39 -0.33
N PRO A 61 -6.50 14.64 0.18
CA PRO A 61 -6.05 13.35 -0.33
C PRO A 61 -7.06 12.23 -0.09
N GLN A 62 -7.05 11.22 -0.96
CA GLN A 62 -7.90 10.03 -0.82
C GLN A 62 -7.76 9.35 0.56
N PRO A 63 -8.85 8.77 1.07
CA PRO A 63 -8.84 8.13 2.38
C PRO A 63 -7.89 6.93 2.44
N VAL A 64 -7.45 6.60 3.65
CA VAL A 64 -6.74 5.35 3.92
C VAL A 64 -7.76 4.22 4.03
N ILE A 65 -7.55 3.14 3.29
CA ILE A 65 -8.32 1.90 3.43
C ILE A 65 -7.60 1.03 4.46
N CYS A 66 -8.30 0.63 5.52
CA CYS A 66 -7.80 -0.27 6.54
C CYS A 66 -8.53 -1.61 6.43
N LEU A 67 -7.79 -2.71 6.20
CA LEU A 67 -8.32 -4.07 6.35
C LEU A 67 -7.70 -4.66 7.61
N GLU A 68 -8.53 -5.01 8.58
CA GLU A 68 -8.09 -5.52 9.87
C GLU A 68 -8.37 -7.03 9.96
N SER A 69 -7.40 -7.77 10.48
CA SER A 69 -7.50 -9.20 10.72
C SER A 69 -6.68 -9.59 11.94
N ASP A 70 -6.94 -10.79 12.47
CA ASP A 70 -6.15 -11.35 13.57
C ASP A 70 -4.66 -11.50 13.22
N ALA A 71 -4.31 -11.58 11.93
CA ALA A 71 -2.94 -11.77 11.48
C ALA A 71 -2.17 -10.44 11.32
N CYS A 72 -2.81 -9.44 10.72
CA CYS A 72 -2.23 -8.10 10.50
C CYS A 72 -3.30 -7.09 10.07
N ASN A 73 -2.93 -5.82 10.16
CA ASN A 73 -3.65 -4.71 9.56
C ASN A 73 -2.99 -4.32 8.24
N LEU A 74 -3.78 -4.26 7.17
CA LEU A 74 -3.36 -3.76 5.87
C LEU A 74 -3.84 -2.31 5.70
N LEU A 75 -2.89 -1.38 5.67
CA LEU A 75 -3.14 0.03 5.42
C LEU A 75 -2.83 0.34 3.96
N ILE A 76 -3.83 0.76 3.18
CA ILE A 76 -3.68 1.10 1.78
C ILE A 76 -3.97 2.59 1.59
N LYS A 77 -3.05 3.29 0.95
CA LYS A 77 -3.23 4.68 0.56
C LYS A 77 -2.69 4.90 -0.85
N SER A 78 -3.47 5.60 -1.66
CA SER A 78 -2.99 6.11 -2.95
C SER A 78 -2.64 7.57 -2.83
N GLN A 79 -1.50 7.93 -3.38
CA GLN A 79 -1.02 9.30 -3.48
C GLN A 79 -0.40 9.48 -4.87
N ASP A 80 -0.86 10.49 -5.59
CA ASP A 80 -0.50 10.74 -6.98
C ASP A 80 -0.73 9.50 -7.87
N LYS A 81 0.34 8.87 -8.36
CA LYS A 81 0.33 7.71 -9.27
C LYS A 81 0.75 6.40 -8.58
N VAL A 82 0.96 6.42 -7.27
CA VAL A 82 1.44 5.27 -6.52
C VAL A 82 0.45 4.92 -5.41
N THR A 83 0.12 3.64 -5.33
CA THR A 83 -0.64 3.08 -4.21
C THR A 83 0.33 2.30 -3.34
N THR A 84 0.40 2.66 -2.05
CA THR A 84 1.21 1.99 -1.05
C THR A 84 0.32 1.19 -0.12
N ALA A 85 0.67 -0.08 0.06
CA ALA A 85 0.05 -1.00 1.00
C ALA A 85 1.07 -1.42 2.06
N ILE A 86 0.73 -1.25 3.33
CA ILE A 86 1.59 -1.54 4.49
C ILE A 86 0.93 -2.62 5.34
N HIS A 87 1.64 -3.72 5.53
CA HIS A 87 1.27 -4.76 6.47
C HIS A 87 1.85 -4.38 7.82
N LYS A 88 0.99 -4.13 8.81
CA LYS A 88 1.39 -3.80 10.18
C LYS A 88 0.85 -4.84 11.15
N VAL A 89 1.66 -5.24 12.13
CA VAL A 89 1.17 -6.09 13.21
C VAL A 89 -0.01 -5.42 13.93
N PRO A 90 -1.03 -6.17 14.36
CA PRO A 90 -2.10 -5.62 15.20
C PRO A 90 -1.46 -5.07 16.48
N SER A 91 -1.88 -3.87 16.90
CA SER A 91 -1.39 -3.23 18.13
C SER A 91 -2.12 -3.75 19.36
#